data_AF-A0ABD4YE37-F1
#
_entry.id   AF-A0ABD4YE37-F1
#
_cell.length_a   1.000
_cell.length_b   1.000
_cell.length_c   1.000
_cell.angle_alpha   90.00
_cell.angle_beta   90.00
_cell.angle_gamma   90.00
#
_symmetry.space_group_name_H-M   'P 1'
#
loop_
_entity.id
_entity.type
_entity.pdbx_description
1 polymer ?
#
loop_
_entity_poly.entity_id
_entity_poly.type
_entity_poly.pdbx_seq_one_letter_code
_entity_poly.pdbx_strand_id
1 'polypeptide(L)'
;MSEVQTSTDKSRTGLTATITGLLVSLTALAPADWSTEAKAIIPIVAGIISPFIAAGIYRLQRKVEQSPELTDYLAAYENDLKFQNKALKNKGLSKEDRAAIEAKRSNTLLKMSTAHQDFRTSSLNISVEKPAD
;
A
#
# COMPACT_ATOMS: atom_id res chain seq x y z
N MET A 1 -14.84 2.33 -20.29
CA MET A 1 -14.46 2.08 -18.88
C MET A 1 -14.57 0.61 -18.45
N SER A 2 -14.86 -0.36 -19.34
CA SER A 2 -15.14 -1.76 -18.96
C SER A 2 -13.94 -2.74 -19.03
N GLU A 3 -12.85 -2.38 -19.70
CA GLU A 3 -11.69 -3.28 -19.88
C GLU A 3 -10.77 -3.35 -18.64
N VAL A 4 -10.66 -2.27 -17.87
CA VAL A 4 -9.79 -2.22 -16.68
C VAL A 4 -10.38 -3.00 -15.49
N GLN A 5 -11.72 -3.04 -15.38
CA GLN A 5 -12.40 -3.85 -14.36
C GLN A 5 -12.29 -5.34 -14.67
N THR A 6 -12.49 -5.74 -15.92
CA THR A 6 -12.45 -7.15 -16.33
C THR A 6 -11.04 -7.75 -16.26
N SER A 7 -9.99 -6.98 -16.53
CA SER A 7 -8.60 -7.44 -16.36
C SER A 7 -8.24 -7.62 -14.88
N THR A 8 -8.68 -6.71 -14.01
CA THR A 8 -8.44 -6.77 -12.57
C THR A 8 -9.18 -7.96 -11.93
N ASP A 9 -10.42 -8.22 -12.33
CA ASP A 9 -11.21 -9.34 -11.80
C ASP A 9 -10.67 -10.70 -12.25
N LYS A 10 -10.22 -10.81 -13.51
CA LYS A 10 -9.52 -12.02 -13.99
C LYS A 10 -8.21 -12.26 -13.25
N SER A 11 -7.41 -11.21 -13.00
CA SER A 11 -6.15 -11.32 -12.25
C SER A 11 -6.36 -11.75 -10.79
N ARG A 12 -7.41 -11.25 -10.14
CA ARG A 12 -7.76 -11.62 -8.76
C ARG A 12 -8.29 -13.05 -8.65
N THR A 13 -9.11 -13.46 -9.62
CA THR A 13 -9.64 -14.83 -9.68
C THR A 13 -8.50 -15.82 -9.93
N GLY A 14 -7.59 -15.50 -10.86
CA GLY A 14 -6.39 -16.28 -11.14
C GLY A 14 -5.47 -16.42 -9.91
N LEU A 15 -5.15 -15.29 -9.24
CA LEU A 15 -4.32 -15.29 -8.05
C LEU A 15 -4.95 -16.09 -6.90
N THR A 16 -6.26 -15.97 -6.69
CA THR A 16 -7.00 -16.73 -5.67
C THR A 16 -6.97 -18.23 -5.95
N ALA A 17 -7.11 -18.63 -7.22
CA ALA A 17 -7.01 -20.02 -7.64
C ALA A 17 -5.59 -20.58 -7.42
N THR A 18 -4.55 -19.80 -7.72
CA THR A 18 -3.16 -20.18 -7.46
C THR A 18 -2.88 -20.34 -5.97
N ILE A 19 -3.34 -19.41 -5.13
CA ILE A 19 -3.15 -19.50 -3.67
C ILE A 19 -3.91 -20.69 -3.11
N THR A 20 -5.15 -20.91 -3.52
CA THR A 20 -5.93 -22.09 -3.11
C THR A 20 -5.19 -23.36 -3.50
N GLY A 21 -4.73 -23.47 -4.75
CA GLY A 21 -3.97 -24.61 -5.24
C GLY A 21 -2.68 -24.84 -4.46
N LEU A 22 -1.96 -23.79 -4.09
CA LEU A 22 -0.72 -23.87 -3.32
C LEU A 22 -0.98 -24.31 -1.88
N LEU A 23 -1.99 -23.72 -1.21
CA LEU A 23 -2.40 -24.11 0.14
C LEU A 23 -2.85 -25.57 0.20
N VAL A 24 -3.64 -26.01 -0.79
CA VAL A 24 -4.06 -27.41 -0.91
C VAL A 24 -2.86 -28.32 -1.19
N SER A 25 -1.93 -27.92 -2.06
CA SER A 25 -0.73 -28.72 -2.36
C SER A 25 0.19 -28.86 -1.14
N LEU A 26 0.31 -27.82 -0.31
CA LEU A 26 1.06 -27.89 0.95
C LEU A 26 0.50 -28.91 1.93
N THR A 27 -0.76 -29.31 1.76
CA THR A 27 -1.40 -30.26 2.66
C THR A 27 -1.19 -31.71 2.25
N ALA A 28 -0.67 -31.93 1.04
CA ALA A 28 -0.06 -33.21 0.68
C ALA A 28 1.22 -33.50 1.47
N LEU A 29 1.82 -32.49 2.13
CA LEU A 29 2.94 -32.65 3.07
C LEU A 29 2.45 -32.93 4.51
N ALA A 30 1.15 -33.00 4.76
CA ALA A 30 0.62 -33.32 6.08
C ALA A 30 0.97 -34.77 6.47
N PRO A 31 1.26 -35.04 7.77
CA PRO A 31 1.53 -36.38 8.25
C PRO A 31 0.45 -37.39 7.86
N ALA A 32 0.84 -38.62 7.53
CA ALA A 32 -0.07 -39.67 7.09
C ALA A 32 -1.17 -39.95 8.14
N ASP A 33 -0.83 -39.73 9.41
CA ASP A 33 -1.58 -39.98 10.64
C ASP A 33 -2.81 -39.06 10.82
N TRP A 34 -2.96 -38.03 9.97
CA TRP A 34 -4.13 -37.16 10.02
C TRP A 34 -5.39 -37.88 9.55
N SER A 35 -6.48 -37.70 10.30
CA SER A 35 -7.78 -38.27 9.96
C SER A 35 -8.27 -37.79 8.60
N THR A 36 -9.07 -38.63 7.94
CA THR A 36 -9.69 -38.31 6.64
C THR A 36 -10.53 -37.03 6.72
N GLU A 37 -11.15 -36.78 7.87
CA GLU A 37 -11.90 -35.56 8.18
C GLU A 37 -10.99 -34.33 8.23
N ALA A 38 -9.82 -34.44 8.87
CA ALA A 38 -8.83 -33.37 8.90
C ALA A 38 -8.33 -33.04 7.49
N LYS A 39 -8.10 -34.05 6.65
CA LYS A 39 -7.70 -33.89 5.24
C LYS A 39 -8.78 -33.22 4.39
N ALA A 40 -10.06 -33.41 4.71
CA ALA A 40 -11.19 -32.80 3.99
C ALA A 40 -11.46 -31.34 4.42
N ILE A 41 -11.21 -30.99 5.68
CA ILE A 41 -11.40 -29.61 6.19
C ILE A 41 -10.41 -28.62 5.56
N ILE A 42 -9.21 -29.08 5.30
CA ILE A 42 -8.12 -28.29 4.75
C ILE A 42 -8.47 -27.55 3.45
N PRO A 43 -8.95 -28.20 2.36
CA PRO A 43 -9.28 -27.51 1.13
C PRO A 43 -10.43 -26.51 1.31
N ILE A 44 -11.36 -26.78 2.24
CA ILE A 44 -12.44 -25.87 2.61
C ILE A 44 -11.85 -24.60 3.26
N VAL A 45 -10.96 -24.77 4.23
CA VAL A 45 -10.28 -23.65 4.90
C VAL A 45 -9.40 -22.87 3.92
N ALA A 46 -8.69 -23.55 3.02
CA ALA A 46 -7.90 -22.91 1.97
C ALA A 46 -8.77 -22.05 1.04
N GLY A 47 -9.94 -22.55 0.63
CA GLY A 47 -10.89 -21.79 -0.18
C GLY A 47 -11.43 -20.54 0.51
N ILE A 48 -11.66 -20.60 1.83
CA ILE A 48 -12.13 -19.46 2.63
C ILE A 48 -11.02 -18.42 2.82
N ILE A 49 -9.78 -18.84 3.08
CA ILE A 49 -8.67 -17.93 3.41
C ILE A 49 -8.04 -17.29 2.16
N SER A 50 -8.03 -17.99 1.02
CA SER A 50 -7.34 -17.56 -0.20
C SER A 50 -7.72 -16.15 -0.71
N PRO A 51 -9.01 -15.74 -0.73
CA PRO A 51 -9.39 -14.39 -1.12
C PRO A 51 -8.76 -13.29 -0.25
N PHE A 52 -8.58 -13.55 1.06
CA PHE A 52 -7.97 -12.58 1.98
C PHE A 52 -6.46 -12.45 1.73
N ILE A 53 -5.78 -13.56 1.47
CA ILE A 53 -4.36 -13.56 1.10
C ILE A 53 -4.17 -12.84 -0.24
N ALA A 54 -5.00 -13.14 -1.25
CA ALA A 54 -4.96 -12.48 -2.56
C ALA A 54 -5.16 -10.97 -2.43
N ALA A 55 -6.10 -10.52 -1.60
CA ALA A 55 -6.32 -9.10 -1.31
C ALA A 55 -5.12 -8.45 -0.62
N GLY A 56 -4.45 -9.17 0.29
CA GLY A 56 -3.23 -8.72 0.96
C GLY A 56 -2.06 -8.54 -0.02
N ILE A 57 -1.80 -9.56 -0.85
CA ILE A 57 -0.77 -9.51 -1.90
C ILE A 57 -1.04 -8.37 -2.88
N TYR A 58 -2.29 -8.18 -3.30
CA TYR A 58 -2.66 -7.09 -4.22
C TYR A 58 -2.44 -5.70 -3.60
N ARG A 59 -2.68 -5.53 -2.29
CA ARG A 59 -2.36 -4.28 -1.58
C ARG A 59 -0.85 -4.05 -1.49
N LEU A 60 -0.06 -5.11 -1.27
CA LEU A 60 1.39 -5.04 -1.26
C LEU A 60 1.94 -4.72 -2.65
N GLN A 61 1.47 -5.39 -3.69
CA GLN A 61 1.82 -5.10 -5.08
C GLN A 61 1.53 -3.65 -5.43
N ARG A 62 0.35 -3.11 -5.09
CA ARG A 62 0.06 -1.68 -5.32
C ARG A 62 1.01 -0.72 -4.61
N LYS A 63 1.55 -1.10 -3.45
CA LYS A 63 2.59 -0.30 -2.76
C LYS A 63 3.96 -0.42 -3.43
N VAL A 64 4.29 -1.59 -3.98
CA VAL A 64 5.56 -1.85 -4.68
C VAL A 64 5.53 -1.30 -6.11
N GLU A 65 4.37 -1.27 -6.76
CA GLU A 65 4.14 -0.70 -8.09
C GLU A 65 4.08 0.84 -8.06
N GLN A 66 3.89 1.45 -6.89
CA GLN A 66 4.13 2.89 -6.77
C GLN A 66 5.60 3.16 -6.97
N SER A 67 5.93 4.14 -7.82
CA SER A 67 7.31 4.58 -7.98
C SER A 67 7.94 4.86 -6.62
N PRO A 68 9.16 4.34 -6.34
CA PRO A 68 9.86 4.58 -5.08
C PRO A 68 9.93 6.07 -4.74
N GLU A 69 10.17 6.91 -5.75
CA GLU A 69 10.26 8.36 -5.62
C GLU A 69 8.97 9.00 -5.11
N LEU A 70 7.81 8.53 -5.58
CA LEU A 70 6.51 9.02 -5.13
C LEU A 70 6.20 8.55 -3.70
N THR A 71 6.60 7.32 -3.37
CA THR A 71 6.46 6.76 -2.03
C THR A 71 7.31 7.56 -1.02
N ASP A 72 8.55 7.88 -1.38
CA ASP A 72 9.46 8.68 -0.55
C ASP A 72 8.93 10.11 -0.38
N TYR A 73 8.41 10.71 -1.46
CA TYR A 73 7.79 12.03 -1.41
C TYR A 73 6.58 12.09 -0.47
N LEU A 74 5.68 11.10 -0.57
CA LEU A 74 4.51 11.01 0.31
C LEU A 74 4.91 10.76 1.76
N ALA A 75 5.91 9.92 2.00
CA ALA A 75 6.44 9.65 3.33
C ALA A 75 7.08 10.91 3.96
N ALA A 76 7.80 11.71 3.17
CA ALA A 76 8.34 13.00 3.62
C ALA A 76 7.23 13.96 4.06
N TYR A 77 6.18 14.12 3.25
CA TYR A 77 5.04 14.97 3.62
C TYR A 77 4.28 14.45 4.84
N GLU A 78 4.11 13.14 4.99
CA GLU A 78 3.47 12.56 6.18
C GLU A 78 4.28 12.87 7.45
N ASN A 79 5.61 12.75 7.37
CA ASN A 79 6.51 13.09 8.48
C ASN A 79 6.45 14.59 8.81
N ASP A 80 6.50 15.47 7.80
CA ASP A 80 6.36 16.91 7.99
C ASP A 80 5.04 17.27 8.70
N LEU A 81 3.92 16.67 8.28
CA LEU A 81 2.63 16.88 8.94
C LEU A 81 2.63 16.39 10.39
N LYS A 82 3.29 15.26 10.70
CA LYS A 82 3.44 14.80 12.09
C LYS A 82 4.20 15.81 12.93
N PHE A 83 5.32 16.34 12.43
CA PHE A 83 6.10 17.35 13.14
C PHE A 83 5.33 18.66 13.33
N GLN A 84 4.66 19.15 12.29
CA GLN A 84 3.85 20.38 12.35
C GLN A 84 2.66 20.23 13.30
N ASN A 85 1.95 19.10 13.27
CA ASN A 85 0.88 18.80 14.23
C ASN A 85 1.39 18.72 15.67
N LYS A 86 2.58 18.16 15.89
CA LYS A 86 3.22 18.10 17.20
C LYS A 86 3.60 19.51 17.68
N ALA A 87 4.15 20.34 16.80
CA ALA A 87 4.50 21.73 17.10
C ALA A 87 3.27 22.56 17.47
N LEU A 88 2.15 22.43 16.75
CA LEU A 88 0.90 23.15 17.05
C LEU A 88 0.25 22.76 18.39
N LYS A 89 0.56 21.58 18.93
CA LYS A 89 0.10 21.15 20.26
C LYS A 89 0.92 21.77 21.40
N ASN A 90 2.07 22.38 21.12
CA ASN A 90 2.89 23.00 22.13
C ASN A 90 2.25 24.30 22.64
N LYS A 91 1.96 24.34 23.95
CA LYS A 91 1.24 25.45 24.60
C LYS A 91 2.08 26.74 24.71
N GLY A 92 3.39 26.67 24.44
CA GLY A 92 4.31 27.81 24.52
C GLY A 92 4.47 28.61 23.22
N LEU A 93 3.70 28.32 22.17
CA LEU A 93 3.83 29.06 20.90
C LEU A 93 3.22 30.46 20.96
N SER A 94 3.91 31.43 20.37
CA SER A 94 3.32 32.72 20.06
C SER A 94 2.18 32.57 19.04
N LYS A 95 1.27 33.55 18.99
CA LYS A 95 0.17 33.56 18.00
C LYS A 95 0.70 33.62 16.57
N GLU A 96 1.79 34.34 16.35
CA GLU A 96 2.45 34.47 15.04
C GLU A 96 3.08 33.16 14.59
N ASP A 97 3.83 32.48 15.47
CA ASP A 97 4.42 31.17 15.17
C ASP A 97 3.35 30.12 14.88
N ARG A 98 2.24 30.16 15.63
CA ARG A 98 1.13 29.24 15.42
C ARG A 98 0.50 29.43 14.05
N ALA A 99 0.23 30.68 13.65
CA ALA A 99 -0.30 31.00 12.34
C ALA A 99 0.67 30.59 11.21
N ALA A 100 1.97 30.81 11.40
CA ALA A 100 3.00 30.41 10.44
C ALA A 100 3.07 28.88 10.25
N ILE A 101 2.97 28.10 11.34
CA ILE A 101 2.94 26.63 11.26
C ILE A 101 1.63 26.14 10.66
N GLU A 102 0.48 26.75 10.96
CA GLU A 102 -0.79 26.41 10.33
C GLU A 102 -0.78 26.66 8.82
N ALA A 103 -0.18 27.77 8.37
CA ALA A 103 0.00 28.07 6.95
C ALA A 103 0.89 27.03 6.26
N LYS A 104 2.03 26.67 6.87
CA LYS A 104 2.91 25.61 6.33
C LYS A 104 2.23 24.25 6.31
N ARG A 105 1.43 23.94 7.33
CA ARG A 105 0.62 22.71 7.39
C ARG A 105 -0.42 22.64 6.30
N SER A 106 -1.13 23.73 6.04
CA SER A 106 -2.09 23.82 4.94
C SER A 106 -1.39 23.60 3.59
N ASN A 107 -0.23 24.22 3.37
CA ASN A 107 0.56 24.03 2.15
C ASN A 107 1.05 22.58 1.98
N THR A 108 1.51 21.95 3.07
CA THR A 108 1.98 20.55 3.07
C THR A 108 0.82 19.59 2.74
N LEU A 109 -0.36 19.82 3.31
CA LEU A 109 -1.57 19.05 3.00
C LEU A 109 -1.97 19.18 1.52
N LEU A 110 -1.88 20.39 0.97
CA LEU A 110 -2.17 20.63 -0.45
C LEU A 110 -1.19 19.87 -1.35
N LYS A 111 0.12 19.95 -1.07
CA LYS A 111 1.13 19.23 -1.85
C LYS A 111 0.99 17.72 -1.74
N MET A 112 0.65 17.20 -0.56
CA MET A 112 0.40 15.78 -0.37
C MET A 112 -0.85 15.30 -1.14
N SER A 113 -1.90 16.13 -1.21
CA SER A 113 -3.13 15.78 -1.93
C SER A 113 -2.97 15.84 -3.45
N THR A 114 -2.09 16.71 -3.97
CA THR A 114 -1.78 16.81 -5.40
C THR A 114 -0.59 15.93 -5.84
N ALA A 115 0.17 15.34 -4.92
CA ALA A 115 1.39 14.57 -5.22
C ALA A 115 1.23 13.51 -6.32
N HIS A 116 0.11 12.79 -6.36
CA HIS A 116 -0.18 11.83 -7.42
C HIS A 116 -0.39 12.46 -8.79
N GLN A 117 -0.97 13.66 -8.84
CA GLN A 117 -1.16 14.41 -10.08
C GLN A 117 0.17 15.01 -10.55
N ASP A 118 0.91 15.61 -9.62
CA ASP A 118 2.20 16.25 -9.89
C ASP A 118 3.28 15.25 -10.34
N PHE A 119 3.26 14.03 -9.79
CA PHE A 119 4.15 12.95 -10.21
C PHE A 119 3.81 12.45 -11.61
N ARG A 120 2.52 12.38 -11.97
CA ARG A 120 2.08 11.95 -13.30
C ARG A 120 2.36 12.99 -14.39
N THR A 121 2.40 14.26 -14.05
CA THR A 121 2.69 15.36 -14.98
C THR A 121 4.17 15.74 -15.04
N SER A 122 5.04 15.04 -14.29
CA SER A 122 6.48 15.38 -14.14
C SER A 122 6.71 16.82 -13.67
N SER A 123 5.72 17.43 -13.00
CA SER A 123 5.84 18.79 -12.44
C SER A 123 6.66 18.81 -11.14
N LEU A 124 6.78 17.65 -10.49
CA LEU A 124 7.81 17.40 -9.51
C LEU A 124 9.14 17.33 -10.25
N ASN A 125 9.89 18.44 -10.21
CA ASN A 125 11.25 18.54 -10.72
C ASN A 125 12.18 17.73 -9.81
N ILE A 126 12.03 16.40 -9.81
CA ILE A 126 12.91 15.46 -9.13
C ILE A 126 14.10 15.31 -10.06
N SER A 127 15.12 16.16 -9.86
CA SER A 127 16.41 15.98 -10.51
C SER A 127 17.00 14.66 -10.02
N VAL A 128 16.73 13.57 -10.74
CA VAL A 128 17.50 12.34 -10.63
C VAL A 128 18.86 12.66 -11.22
N GLU A 129 19.77 13.18 -10.38
CA GLU A 129 21.18 13.23 -10.73
C GLU A 129 21.64 11.78 -10.80
N LYS A 130 21.61 11.24 -12.03
CA LYS A 130 22.13 9.92 -12.36
C LYS A 130 23.59 9.89 -11.91
N PRO A 131 24.01 8.95 -11.04
CA PRO A 131 25.42 8.86 -10.69
C PRO A 131 26.22 8.62 -11.98
N ALA A 132 27.25 9.44 -12.19
CA ALA A 132 28.13 9.34 -13.33
C ALA A 132 28.79 7.95 -13.36
N ASP A 133 28.83 7.36 -14.57
CA ASP A 133 29.38 6.04 -14.88
C ASP A 133 30.84 5.86 -14.43
#